data_AF-A0A172WG76-F1
#
_entry.id   AF-A0A172WG76-F1
#
_cell.length_a   1.000
_cell.length_b   1.000
_cell.length_c   1.000
_cell.angle_alpha   90.00
_cell.angle_beta   90.00
_cell.angle_gamma   90.00
#
_symmetry.space_group_name_H-M   'P 1'
#
loop_
_entity.id
_entity.type
_entity.pdbx_description
1 polymer ?
#
loop_
_entity_poly.entity_id
_entity_poly.type
_entity_poly.pdbx_seq_one_letter_code
_entity_poly.pdbx_strand_id
1 'polypeptide(L)'
;MELNVSIWVFFIDVVLFIILGYSTLYVAKRMSRYGEPLNRFIVVVAVSLFTATIGRALDIVDDFTENVAPIVSVEWVLYFLSIIGIAYGMLSYISHIERIILPVPSKAPGSAKLSSGGYLYMGGSTRELVEFISSIDAPVLVITRSPWKYENLGEHVQILWVTQVTDKGIGLTKLHVVIESAVKFLRGGGRLIVVDCLETLILYNDFTAIFRFLTALKDHAVETKSAVLVVVDKETLKERELNVLLREFIPVRNLKSLLKTSA
;
A
#
# COMPACT_ATOMS: atom_id res chain seq x y z
N MET A 1 -36.77 17.30 -36.38
CA MET A 1 -36.56 16.15 -35.47
C MET A 1 -37.62 16.28 -34.41
N GLU A 2 -38.58 15.35 -34.40
CA GLU A 2 -39.57 15.25 -33.34
C GLU A 2 -38.99 14.42 -32.19
N LEU A 3 -39.44 14.68 -30.97
CA LEU A 3 -38.97 13.96 -29.78
C LEU A 3 -39.74 12.63 -29.69
N ASN A 4 -39.03 11.51 -29.69
CA ASN A 4 -39.62 10.16 -29.59
C ASN A 4 -39.92 9.74 -28.15
N VAL A 5 -39.36 10.46 -27.18
CA VAL A 5 -39.53 10.19 -25.74
C VAL A 5 -40.32 11.30 -25.05
N SER A 6 -40.67 11.07 -23.78
CA SER A 6 -41.23 12.11 -22.93
C SER A 6 -40.22 13.24 -22.69
N ILE A 7 -40.69 14.48 -22.61
CA ILE A 7 -39.84 15.65 -22.32
C ILE A 7 -39.03 15.52 -21.03
N TRP A 8 -39.54 14.74 -20.07
CA TRP A 8 -38.86 14.46 -18.81
C TRP A 8 -37.67 13.51 -18.97
N VAL A 9 -37.76 12.54 -19.87
CA VAL A 9 -36.68 11.58 -20.16
C VAL A 9 -35.52 12.34 -20.81
N PHE A 10 -35.82 13.07 -21.89
CA PHE A 10 -34.85 13.93 -22.55
C PHE A 10 -34.15 14.90 -21.59
N PHE A 11 -34.91 15.54 -20.69
CA PHE A 11 -34.31 16.44 -19.69
C PHE A 11 -33.33 15.71 -18.75
N ILE A 12 -33.68 14.51 -18.29
CA ILE A 12 -32.81 13.69 -17.45
C ILE A 12 -31.53 13.33 -18.20
N ASP A 13 -31.62 12.93 -19.47
CA ASP A 13 -30.46 12.50 -20.26
C ASP A 13 -29.50 13.66 -20.54
N VAL A 14 -30.04 14.86 -20.83
CA VAL A 14 -29.24 16.09 -20.95
C VAL A 14 -28.53 16.43 -19.64
N VAL A 15 -29.23 16.35 -18.50
CA VAL A 15 -28.63 16.64 -17.20
C VAL A 15 -27.52 15.63 -16.87
N LEU A 16 -27.76 14.33 -17.10
CA LEU A 16 -26.77 13.28 -16.86
C LEU A 16 -25.56 13.43 -17.77
N PHE A 17 -25.76 13.79 -19.04
CA PHE A 17 -24.69 14.09 -19.98
C PHE A 17 -23.81 15.24 -19.48
N ILE A 18 -24.40 16.34 -18.99
CA ILE A 18 -23.66 17.48 -18.45
C ILE A 18 -22.86 17.08 -17.20
N ILE A 19 -23.48 16.33 -16.27
CA ILE A 19 -22.82 15.90 -15.03
C ILE A 19 -21.65 14.96 -15.32
N LEU A 20 -21.84 13.95 -16.18
CA LEU A 20 -20.78 13.00 -16.53
C LEU A 20 -19.69 13.66 -17.38
N GLY A 21 -20.06 14.53 -18.32
CA GLY A 21 -19.10 15.30 -19.11
C GLY A 21 -18.23 16.21 -18.24
N TYR A 22 -18.85 16.96 -17.31
CA TYR A 22 -18.11 17.78 -16.36
C TYR A 22 -17.21 16.93 -15.45
N SER A 23 -17.71 15.80 -14.94
CA SER A 23 -16.94 14.88 -14.09
C SER A 23 -15.74 14.31 -14.86
N THR A 24 -15.93 13.90 -16.11
CA THR A 24 -14.86 13.42 -16.99
C THR A 24 -13.79 14.49 -17.16
N LEU A 25 -14.15 15.73 -17.49
CA LEU A 25 -13.20 16.83 -17.64
C LEU A 25 -12.47 17.15 -16.32
N TYR A 26 -13.19 17.12 -15.21
CA TYR A 26 -12.64 17.37 -13.87
C TYR A 26 -11.58 16.32 -13.48
N VAL A 27 -11.84 15.05 -13.76
CA VAL A 27 -10.90 13.94 -13.50
C VAL A 27 -9.76 13.95 -14.52
N ALA A 28 -10.05 14.19 -15.81
CA ALA A 28 -9.05 14.25 -16.87
C ALA A 28 -8.00 15.35 -16.62
N LYS A 29 -8.43 16.53 -16.17
CA LYS A 29 -7.53 17.64 -15.80
C LYS A 29 -6.59 17.31 -14.63
N ARG A 30 -6.90 16.26 -13.86
CA ARG A 30 -6.09 15.76 -12.74
C ARG A 30 -5.24 14.56 -13.07
N MET A 31 -5.36 14.00 -14.28
CA MET A 31 -4.43 12.98 -14.77
C MET A 31 -3.01 13.55 -14.68
N SER A 32 -2.08 12.74 -14.19
CA SER A 32 -0.67 13.11 -13.99
C SER A 32 -0.38 14.11 -12.87
N ARG A 33 -1.39 14.60 -12.14
CA ARG A 33 -1.18 15.48 -10.98
C ARG A 33 -0.73 14.72 -9.73
N TYR A 34 -1.18 13.48 -9.61
CA TYR A 34 -0.90 12.62 -8.46
C TYR A 34 0.09 11.53 -8.85
N GLY A 35 0.72 10.90 -7.87
CA GLY A 35 1.54 9.71 -8.12
C GLY A 35 0.73 8.40 -7.98
N GLU A 36 1.30 7.30 -8.46
CA GLU A 36 0.77 5.92 -8.28
C GLU A 36 0.55 5.49 -6.82
N PRO A 37 -0.56 4.80 -6.44
CA PRO A 37 -1.56 4.18 -7.31
C PRO A 37 -2.69 5.12 -7.73
N LEU A 38 -2.78 6.31 -7.12
CA LEU A 38 -3.89 7.23 -7.33
C LEU A 38 -3.95 7.71 -8.78
N ASN A 39 -2.81 7.85 -9.43
CA ASN A 39 -2.76 8.23 -10.84
C ASN A 39 -3.36 7.15 -11.76
N ARG A 40 -2.98 5.87 -11.64
CA ARG A 40 -3.65 4.78 -12.37
C ARG A 40 -5.15 4.77 -12.14
N PHE A 41 -5.58 4.92 -10.89
CA PHE A 41 -7.00 4.99 -10.55
C PHE A 41 -7.70 6.12 -11.32
N ILE A 42 -7.13 7.33 -11.28
CA ILE A 42 -7.66 8.51 -11.96
C ILE A 42 -7.72 8.29 -13.48
N VAL A 43 -6.70 7.67 -14.08
CA VAL A 43 -6.67 7.36 -15.52
C VAL A 43 -7.79 6.38 -15.89
N VAL A 44 -7.92 5.28 -15.14
CA VAL A 44 -8.97 4.28 -15.39
C VAL A 44 -10.35 4.90 -15.24
N VAL A 45 -10.60 5.65 -14.17
CA VAL A 45 -11.88 6.33 -13.94
C VAL A 45 -12.15 7.38 -15.01
N ALA A 46 -11.15 8.15 -15.45
CA ALA A 46 -11.32 9.14 -16.53
C ALA A 46 -11.76 8.47 -17.84
N VAL A 47 -11.10 7.36 -18.22
CA VAL A 47 -11.45 6.60 -19.43
C VAL A 47 -12.86 6.03 -19.32
N SER A 48 -13.23 5.44 -18.17
CA SER A 48 -14.57 4.91 -17.96
C SER A 48 -15.66 5.98 -18.00
N LEU A 49 -15.44 7.13 -17.35
CA LEU A 49 -16.38 8.25 -17.38
C LEU A 49 -16.50 8.85 -18.79
N PHE A 50 -15.40 8.91 -19.54
CA PHE A 50 -15.43 9.32 -20.94
C PHE A 50 -16.27 8.36 -21.78
N THR A 51 -16.08 7.05 -21.64
CA THR A 51 -16.92 6.03 -22.29
C THR A 51 -18.40 6.19 -21.93
N ALA A 52 -18.73 6.46 -20.66
CA ALA A 52 -20.11 6.72 -20.23
C ALA A 52 -20.68 8.01 -20.84
N THR A 53 -19.86 9.05 -20.99
CA THR A 53 -20.26 10.32 -21.60
C THR A 53 -20.59 10.15 -23.08
N ILE A 54 -19.85 9.29 -23.78
CA ILE A 54 -20.19 8.90 -25.17
C ILE A 54 -21.53 8.16 -25.19
N GLY A 55 -21.76 7.22 -24.27
CA GLY A 55 -23.06 6.55 -24.13
C GLY A 55 -24.20 7.55 -23.97
N ARG A 56 -24.05 8.53 -23.07
CA ARG A 56 -25.07 9.58 -22.87
C ARG A 56 -25.28 10.51 -24.05
N ALA A 57 -24.23 10.75 -24.84
CA ALA A 57 -24.39 11.50 -26.07
C ALA A 57 -25.21 10.70 -27.09
N LEU A 58 -25.09 9.38 -27.11
CA LEU A 58 -25.91 8.50 -27.95
C LEU A 58 -27.37 8.46 -27.48
N ASP A 59 -27.63 8.37 -26.16
CA ASP A 59 -29.01 8.44 -25.62
C ASP A 59 -29.74 9.70 -26.12
N ILE A 60 -29.06 10.86 -26.06
CA ILE A 60 -29.64 12.14 -26.53
C ILE A 60 -29.91 12.12 -28.05
N VAL A 61 -29.10 11.42 -28.83
CA VAL A 61 -29.32 11.27 -30.27
C VAL A 61 -30.48 10.31 -30.54
N ASP A 62 -30.58 9.24 -29.74
CA ASP A 62 -31.62 8.23 -29.84
C ASP A 62 -33.02 8.81 -29.63
N ASP A 63 -33.14 9.76 -28.70
CA ASP A 63 -34.37 10.52 -28.42
C ASP A 63 -35.00 11.20 -29.65
N PHE A 64 -34.24 11.38 -30.74
CA PHE A 64 -34.70 12.00 -31.98
C PHE A 64 -34.67 11.06 -33.20
N THR A 65 -34.28 9.79 -33.04
CA THR A 65 -34.19 8.83 -34.15
C THR A 65 -35.23 7.72 -34.08
N GLU A 66 -35.84 7.39 -35.22
CA GLU A 66 -36.86 6.33 -35.31
C GLU A 66 -36.24 4.91 -35.36
N ASN A 67 -34.94 4.79 -35.69
CA ASN A 67 -34.21 3.53 -35.79
C ASN A 67 -33.28 3.30 -34.58
N VAL A 68 -33.89 2.78 -33.52
CA VAL A 68 -33.37 2.73 -32.14
C VAL A 68 -32.46 1.52 -31.88
N ALA A 69 -32.71 0.39 -32.56
CA ALA A 69 -32.16 -0.92 -32.16
C ALA A 69 -30.62 -1.05 -32.13
N PRO A 70 -29.85 -0.58 -33.13
CA PRO A 70 -28.39 -0.69 -33.08
C PRO A 70 -27.76 0.31 -32.10
N ILE A 71 -28.38 1.49 -31.91
CA ILE A 71 -27.88 2.55 -31.02
C ILE A 71 -27.98 2.09 -29.56
N VAL A 72 -29.14 1.56 -29.17
CA VAL A 72 -29.39 0.98 -27.84
C VAL A 72 -28.38 -0.12 -27.50
N SER A 73 -28.07 -0.99 -28.47
CA SER A 73 -27.09 -2.07 -28.25
C SER A 73 -25.69 -1.51 -27.95
N VAL A 74 -25.30 -0.42 -28.63
CA VAL A 74 -24.01 0.25 -28.41
C VAL A 74 -23.98 0.96 -27.04
N GLU A 75 -25.06 1.65 -26.67
CA GLU A 75 -25.20 2.30 -25.36
C GLU A 75 -25.00 1.31 -24.22
N TRP A 76 -25.67 0.15 -24.27
CA TRP A 76 -25.57 -0.89 -23.25
C TRP A 76 -24.13 -1.40 -23.11
N VAL A 77 -23.42 -1.58 -24.22
CA VAL A 77 -22.00 -1.97 -24.21
C VAL A 77 -21.13 -0.88 -23.60
N LEU A 78 -21.35 0.39 -23.94
CA LEU A 78 -20.59 1.52 -23.39
C LEU A 78 -20.81 1.66 -21.88
N TYR A 79 -22.05 1.53 -21.41
CA TYR A 79 -22.36 1.56 -19.98
C TYR A 79 -21.76 0.37 -19.24
N PHE A 80 -21.84 -0.83 -19.81
CA PHE A 80 -21.23 -2.02 -19.24
C PHE A 80 -19.71 -1.86 -19.08
N LEU A 81 -19.01 -1.38 -20.12
CA LEU A 81 -17.57 -1.14 -20.09
C LEU A 81 -17.18 -0.04 -19.08
N SER A 82 -17.99 1.03 -18.98
CA SER A 82 -17.77 2.08 -17.99
C SER A 82 -17.86 1.54 -16.56
N ILE A 83 -18.94 0.81 -16.24
CA ILE A 83 -19.16 0.26 -14.91
C ILE A 83 -18.02 -0.70 -14.53
N ILE A 84 -17.61 -1.58 -15.45
CA ILE A 84 -16.47 -2.49 -15.22
C ILE A 84 -15.20 -1.71 -14.95
N GLY A 85 -14.90 -0.67 -15.74
CA GLY A 85 -13.68 0.09 -15.55
C GLY A 85 -13.66 0.87 -14.23
N ILE A 86 -14.79 1.48 -13.82
CA ILE A 86 -14.90 2.14 -12.51
C ILE A 86 -14.73 1.11 -11.38
N ALA A 87 -15.40 -0.04 -11.46
CA ALA A 87 -15.30 -1.10 -10.46
C ALA A 87 -13.87 -1.63 -10.35
N TYR A 88 -13.21 -1.91 -11.49
CA TYR A 88 -11.82 -2.33 -11.53
C TYR A 88 -10.89 -1.27 -10.95
N GLY A 89 -11.07 0.00 -11.31
CA GLY A 89 -10.31 1.11 -10.77
C GLY A 89 -10.42 1.17 -9.24
N MET A 90 -11.64 1.14 -8.70
CA MET A 90 -11.89 1.17 -7.26
C MET A 90 -11.25 -0.03 -6.54
N LEU A 91 -11.48 -1.25 -7.02
CA LEU A 91 -10.91 -2.47 -6.41
C LEU A 91 -9.38 -2.47 -6.46
N SER A 92 -8.79 -2.06 -7.59
CA SER A 92 -7.35 -1.95 -7.75
C SER A 92 -6.75 -0.90 -6.80
N TYR A 93 -7.40 0.26 -6.68
CA TYR A 93 -6.95 1.32 -5.79
C TYR A 93 -7.04 0.91 -4.31
N ILE A 94 -8.19 0.38 -3.87
CA ILE A 94 -8.38 -0.09 -2.50
C ILE A 94 -7.36 -1.18 -2.15
N SER A 95 -7.21 -2.19 -3.01
CA SER A 95 -6.24 -3.28 -2.79
C SER A 95 -4.81 -2.75 -2.66
N HIS A 96 -4.45 -1.71 -3.42
CA HIS A 96 -3.12 -1.11 -3.33
C HIS A 96 -2.93 -0.29 -2.06
N ILE A 97 -3.96 0.47 -1.65
CA ILE A 97 -3.95 1.24 -0.41
C ILE A 97 -3.91 0.34 0.81
N GLU A 98 -4.72 -0.72 0.85
CA GLU A 98 -4.72 -1.69 1.95
C GLU A 98 -3.33 -2.31 2.13
N ARG A 99 -2.69 -2.75 1.03
CA ARG A 99 -1.34 -3.35 1.08
C ARG A 99 -0.25 -2.39 1.56
N ILE A 100 -0.39 -1.09 1.33
CA ILE A 100 0.62 -0.09 1.71
C ILE A 100 0.35 0.53 3.09
N ILE A 101 -0.91 0.81 3.42
CA ILE A 101 -1.28 1.62 4.59
C ILE A 101 -1.71 0.76 5.78
N LEU A 102 -2.36 -0.38 5.54
CA LEU A 102 -2.90 -1.24 6.59
C LEU A 102 -2.17 -2.58 6.57
N PRO A 103 -1.07 -2.72 7.31
CA PRO A 103 -0.38 -4.00 7.39
C PRO A 103 -1.21 -4.97 8.24
N VAL A 104 -2.19 -5.62 7.62
CA VAL A 104 -2.95 -6.72 8.21
C VAL A 104 -2.38 -8.01 7.63
N PRO A 105 -1.86 -8.95 8.43
CA PRO A 105 -1.21 -10.15 7.93
C PRO A 105 -2.05 -10.88 6.87
N SER A 106 -1.48 -11.04 5.67
CA SER A 106 -2.19 -11.64 4.53
C SER A 106 -2.40 -13.15 4.67
N LYS A 107 -1.73 -13.80 5.63
CA LYS A 107 -1.80 -15.24 5.91
C LYS A 107 -1.98 -15.50 7.40
N ALA A 108 -2.68 -16.59 7.71
CA ALA A 108 -2.66 -17.21 9.04
C ALA A 108 -1.20 -17.41 9.49
N PRO A 109 -0.89 -17.34 10.80
CA PRO A 109 0.47 -17.45 11.30
C PRO A 109 1.11 -18.73 10.77
N GLY A 110 2.05 -18.57 9.84
CA GLY A 110 2.75 -19.67 9.19
C GLY A 110 3.53 -20.53 10.17
N SER A 111 4.05 -21.65 9.69
CA SER A 111 4.69 -22.69 10.51
C SER A 111 6.08 -22.31 11.05
N ALA A 112 6.67 -21.21 10.54
CA ALA A 112 8.00 -20.79 10.91
C ALA A 112 8.11 -20.42 12.40
N LYS A 113 8.92 -21.18 13.15
CA LYS A 113 9.29 -20.89 14.54
C LYS A 113 10.43 -19.89 14.58
N LEU A 114 10.09 -18.60 14.56
CA LEU A 114 11.03 -17.52 14.85
C LEU A 114 11.28 -17.45 16.37
N SER A 115 12.52 -17.16 16.75
CA SER A 115 12.83 -16.78 18.14
C SER A 115 12.25 -15.41 18.42
N SER A 116 11.38 -15.31 19.44
CA SER A 116 10.77 -14.03 19.82
C SER A 116 11.77 -13.14 20.55
N GLY A 117 11.73 -11.84 20.28
CA GLY A 117 12.64 -10.87 20.87
C GLY A 117 13.08 -9.78 19.89
N GLY A 118 14.00 -8.93 20.35
CA GLY A 118 14.63 -7.88 19.56
C GLY A 118 16.03 -8.28 19.13
N TYR A 119 16.31 -8.18 17.83
CA TYR A 119 17.58 -8.52 17.22
C TYR A 119 18.17 -7.34 16.46
N LEU A 120 19.49 -7.25 16.47
CA LEU A 120 20.26 -6.24 15.76
C LEU A 120 21.11 -6.91 14.69
N TYR A 121 20.84 -6.63 13.42
CA TYR A 121 21.63 -7.13 12.29
C TYR A 121 22.56 -6.03 11.81
N MET A 122 23.87 -6.26 11.99
CA MET A 122 24.92 -5.28 11.73
C MET A 122 25.89 -5.71 10.61
N GLY A 123 25.49 -6.65 9.76
CA GLY A 123 26.34 -7.17 8.70
C GLY A 123 25.50 -7.55 7.50
N GLY A 124 26.15 -7.81 6.36
CA GLY A 124 25.52 -8.40 5.20
C GLY A 124 24.94 -7.41 4.19
N SER A 125 24.90 -7.85 2.94
CA SER A 125 24.32 -7.08 1.85
C SER A 125 22.78 -7.07 1.94
N THR A 126 22.12 -6.08 1.33
CA THR A 126 20.66 -6.09 1.16
C THR A 126 20.14 -7.43 0.59
N ARG A 127 20.95 -8.13 -0.24
CA ARG A 127 20.58 -9.43 -0.80
C ARG A 127 20.38 -10.51 0.26
N GLU A 128 21.26 -10.59 1.27
CA GLU A 128 21.14 -11.57 2.35
C GLU A 128 19.86 -11.40 3.16
N LEU A 129 19.48 -10.14 3.42
CA LEU A 129 18.25 -9.82 4.12
C LEU A 129 17.01 -10.22 3.29
N VAL A 130 17.03 -9.92 1.99
CA VAL A 130 15.97 -10.28 1.04
C VAL A 130 15.82 -11.80 0.91
N GLU A 131 16.93 -12.53 0.80
CA GLU A 131 16.94 -14.01 0.79
C GLU A 131 16.40 -14.59 2.11
N PHE A 132 16.81 -14.03 3.24
CA PHE A 132 16.31 -14.45 4.55
C PHE A 132 14.79 -14.25 4.66
N ILE A 133 14.28 -13.06 4.36
CA ILE A 133 12.84 -12.77 4.41
C ILE A 133 12.06 -13.68 3.45
N SER A 134 12.60 -13.96 2.26
CA SER A 134 11.99 -14.89 1.30
C SER A 134 11.90 -16.32 1.83
N SER A 135 12.87 -16.75 2.64
CA SER A 135 12.90 -18.10 3.22
C SER A 135 11.92 -18.33 4.37
N ILE A 136 11.31 -17.26 4.89
CA ILE A 136 10.40 -17.32 6.04
C ILE A 136 8.97 -17.58 5.55
N ASP A 137 8.44 -18.74 5.91
CA ASP A 137 7.00 -19.04 5.76
C ASP A 137 6.21 -18.48 6.94
N ALA A 138 6.15 -17.16 7.04
CA ALA A 138 5.32 -16.44 8.01
C ALA A 138 5.11 -14.97 7.59
N PRO A 139 4.06 -14.28 8.08
CA PRO A 139 3.86 -12.88 7.77
C PRO A 139 5.01 -12.00 8.29
N VAL A 140 5.61 -11.20 7.40
CA VAL A 140 6.69 -10.26 7.68
C VAL A 140 6.26 -8.83 7.32
N LEU A 141 6.54 -7.86 8.20
CA LEU A 141 6.40 -6.44 7.93
C LEU A 141 7.78 -5.79 7.79
N VAL A 142 8.05 -5.14 6.66
CA VAL A 142 9.30 -4.43 6.40
C VAL A 142 9.05 -2.93 6.42
N ILE A 143 9.66 -2.24 7.38
CA ILE A 143 9.67 -0.79 7.53
C ILE A 143 10.91 -0.26 6.82
N THR A 144 10.75 0.35 5.64
CA THR A 144 11.88 0.77 4.81
C THR A 144 11.61 2.08 4.08
N ARG A 145 12.69 2.78 3.70
CA ARG A 145 12.65 3.91 2.77
C ARG A 145 12.66 3.45 1.30
N SER A 146 13.09 2.21 1.04
CA SER A 146 13.34 1.66 -0.30
C SER A 146 12.44 0.47 -0.60
N PRO A 147 11.12 0.67 -0.76
CA PRO A 147 10.14 -0.41 -0.90
C PRO A 147 10.43 -1.35 -2.07
N TRP A 148 10.94 -0.81 -3.19
CA TRP A 148 11.32 -1.55 -4.39
C TRP A 148 12.29 -2.71 -4.14
N LYS A 149 13.07 -2.68 -3.06
CA LYS A 149 13.97 -3.79 -2.66
C LYS A 149 13.20 -5.06 -2.27
N TYR A 150 11.94 -4.92 -1.86
CA TYR A 150 11.14 -5.98 -1.25
C TYR A 150 9.84 -6.30 -2.03
N GLU A 151 9.56 -5.61 -3.13
CA GLU A 151 8.30 -5.75 -3.89
C GLU A 151 8.03 -7.16 -4.43
N ASN A 152 9.09 -7.95 -4.67
CA ASN A 152 9.00 -9.27 -5.30
C ASN A 152 9.06 -10.45 -4.30
N LEU A 153 8.89 -10.20 -3.00
CA LEU A 153 9.07 -11.24 -1.97
C LEU A 153 7.83 -12.07 -1.65
N GLY A 154 6.72 -11.83 -2.36
CA GLY A 154 5.48 -12.59 -2.21
C GLY A 154 4.50 -11.99 -1.21
N GLU A 155 3.33 -12.62 -1.09
CA GLU A 155 2.18 -12.06 -0.37
C GLU A 155 2.32 -12.09 1.16
N HIS A 156 3.26 -12.88 1.70
CA HIS A 156 3.53 -12.90 3.14
C HIS A 156 4.34 -11.69 3.60
N VAL A 157 4.93 -10.92 2.68
CA VAL A 157 5.71 -9.73 2.99
C VAL A 157 4.88 -8.49 2.74
N GLN A 158 4.78 -7.65 3.77
CA GLN A 158 4.12 -6.35 3.71
C GLN A 158 5.16 -5.26 3.89
N ILE A 159 5.00 -4.18 3.14
CA ILE A 159 5.97 -3.09 3.11
C ILE A 159 5.31 -1.85 3.68
N LEU A 160 5.84 -1.38 4.80
CA LEU A 160 5.51 -0.08 5.37
C LEU A 160 6.51 0.95 4.83
N TRP A 161 6.12 1.64 3.77
CA TRP A 161 6.99 2.64 3.16
C TRP A 161 7.04 3.92 4.00
N VAL A 162 8.23 4.27 4.47
CA VAL A 162 8.47 5.50 5.24
C VAL A 162 9.23 6.50 4.38
N THR A 163 8.64 7.68 4.15
CA THR A 163 9.19 8.71 3.25
C THR A 163 8.72 10.10 3.65
N GLN A 164 9.51 11.13 3.33
CA GLN A 164 9.15 12.55 3.51
C GLN A 164 8.85 13.24 2.17
N VAL A 165 9.01 12.53 1.05
CA VAL A 165 8.96 13.11 -0.30
C VAL A 165 7.57 12.99 -0.92
N THR A 166 6.75 12.05 -0.46
CA THR A 166 5.47 11.73 -1.11
C THR A 166 4.39 11.46 -0.07
N ASP A 167 3.15 11.82 -0.40
CA ASP A 167 1.97 11.56 0.43
C ASP A 167 1.56 10.08 0.50
N LYS A 168 2.27 9.20 -0.22
CA LYS A 168 1.95 7.78 -0.35
C LYS A 168 2.52 6.91 0.77
N GLY A 169 3.58 7.39 1.43
CA GLY A 169 4.21 6.69 2.55
C GLY A 169 4.02 7.44 3.85
N ILE A 170 4.39 6.80 4.95
CA ILE A 170 4.31 7.41 6.27
C ILE A 170 5.49 8.37 6.45
N GLY A 171 5.22 9.57 6.96
CA GLY A 171 6.28 10.54 7.27
C GLY A 171 7.32 9.96 8.23
N LEU A 172 8.62 10.17 7.97
CA LEU A 172 9.72 9.70 8.82
C LEU A 172 9.64 10.21 10.28
N THR A 173 8.94 11.32 10.52
CA THR A 173 8.70 11.90 11.86
C THR A 173 7.45 11.38 12.55
N LYS A 174 6.57 10.66 11.82
CA LYS A 174 5.31 10.13 12.34
C LYS A 174 5.50 8.75 12.97
N LEU A 175 6.45 8.64 13.91
CA LEU A 175 6.77 7.37 14.60
C LEU A 175 5.56 6.72 15.26
N HIS A 176 4.62 7.52 15.77
CA HIS A 176 3.36 7.04 16.35
C HIS A 176 2.50 6.26 15.32
N VAL A 177 2.44 6.71 14.06
CA VAL A 177 1.70 5.99 13.01
C VAL A 177 2.43 4.69 12.66
N VAL A 178 3.76 4.73 12.56
CA VAL A 178 4.58 3.55 12.25
C VAL A 178 4.39 2.46 13.31
N ILE A 179 4.44 2.82 14.60
CA ILE A 179 4.26 1.85 15.69
C ILE A 179 2.82 1.33 15.74
N GLU A 180 1.80 2.19 15.56
CA GLU A 180 0.41 1.75 15.51
C GLU A 180 0.16 0.72 14.40
N SER A 181 0.70 0.99 13.20
CA SER A 181 0.63 0.06 12.07
C SER A 181 1.34 -1.26 12.38
N ALA A 182 2.55 -1.21 12.95
CA ALA A 182 3.29 -2.41 13.31
C ALA A 182 2.61 -3.23 14.43
N VAL A 183 2.00 -2.57 15.42
CA VAL A 183 1.24 -3.23 16.49
C VAL A 183 -0.02 -3.90 15.94
N LYS A 184 -0.74 -3.24 15.03
CA LYS A 184 -1.89 -3.85 14.33
C LYS A 184 -1.46 -5.10 13.57
N PHE A 185 -0.32 -5.04 12.87
CA PHE A 185 0.24 -6.18 12.17
C PHE A 185 0.56 -7.35 13.11
N LEU A 186 1.25 -7.09 14.23
CA LEU A 186 1.58 -8.11 15.23
C LEU A 186 0.33 -8.75 15.83
N ARG A 187 -0.68 -7.94 16.21
CA ARG A 187 -1.95 -8.44 16.77
C ARG A 187 -2.75 -9.26 15.75
N GLY A 188 -2.61 -8.98 14.46
CA GLY A 188 -3.21 -9.77 13.38
C GLY A 188 -2.52 -11.11 13.10
N GLY A 189 -1.46 -11.48 13.82
CA GLY A 189 -0.70 -12.72 13.60
C GLY A 189 0.63 -12.52 12.84
N GLY A 190 1.09 -11.28 12.70
CA GLY A 190 2.42 -10.94 12.20
C GLY A 190 3.51 -11.63 13.02
N ARG A 191 4.59 -12.12 12.38
CA ARG A 191 5.65 -12.89 13.08
C ARG A 191 7.00 -12.19 13.13
N LEU A 192 7.28 -11.33 12.16
CA LEU A 192 8.55 -10.61 12.08
C LEU A 192 8.29 -9.17 11.62
N ILE A 193 8.91 -8.21 12.32
CA ILE A 193 9.04 -6.84 11.85
C ILE A 193 10.52 -6.59 11.54
N VAL A 194 10.81 -6.07 10.36
CA VAL A 194 12.14 -5.68 9.92
C VAL A 194 12.19 -4.16 9.80
N VAL A 195 13.14 -3.52 10.48
CA VAL A 195 13.41 -2.08 10.35
C VAL A 195 14.65 -1.89 9.49
N ASP A 196 14.46 -1.62 8.19
CA ASP A 196 15.48 -1.39 7.16
C ASP A 196 15.52 0.10 6.77
N CYS A 197 15.80 0.98 7.74
CA CYS A 197 16.04 2.41 7.52
C CYS A 197 16.41 3.16 8.82
N LEU A 198 17.06 2.50 9.79
CA LEU A 198 17.29 3.09 11.11
C LEU A 198 18.04 4.42 11.02
N GLU A 199 19.05 4.48 10.17
CA GLU A 199 19.93 5.62 9.95
C GLU A 199 19.13 6.84 9.49
N THR A 200 18.18 6.60 8.59
CA THR A 200 17.28 7.65 8.11
C THR A 200 16.33 8.08 9.23
N LEU A 201 15.78 7.14 10.00
CA LEU A 201 14.89 7.50 11.11
C LEU A 201 15.60 8.37 12.15
N ILE A 202 16.87 8.09 12.45
CA ILE A 202 17.73 8.89 13.35
C ILE A 202 18.12 10.23 12.71
N LEU A 203 18.23 10.31 11.39
CA LEU A 203 18.51 11.58 10.72
C LEU A 203 17.35 12.58 10.87
N TYR A 204 16.11 12.09 10.92
CA TYR A 204 14.90 12.92 10.99
C TYR A 204 14.31 13.05 12.41
N ASN A 205 14.77 12.25 13.37
CA ASN A 205 14.28 12.24 14.75
C ASN A 205 15.47 12.10 15.70
N ASP A 206 15.34 12.57 16.94
CA ASP A 206 16.38 12.33 17.94
C ASP A 206 16.51 10.83 18.27
N PHE A 207 17.75 10.41 18.57
CA PHE A 207 18.04 9.01 18.92
C PHE A 207 17.19 8.50 20.09
N THR A 208 16.88 9.36 21.06
CA THR A 208 16.06 8.97 22.23
C THR A 208 14.64 8.61 21.81
N ALA A 209 14.01 9.38 20.92
CA ALA A 209 12.70 9.04 20.36
C ALA A 209 12.75 7.72 19.58
N ILE A 210 13.78 7.51 18.76
CA ILE A 210 13.95 6.25 18.00
C ILE A 210 14.17 5.06 18.93
N PHE A 211 14.99 5.22 19.97
CA PHE A 211 15.24 4.16 20.95
C PHE A 211 13.93 3.76 21.65
N ARG A 212 13.14 4.74 22.13
CA ARG A 212 11.83 4.46 22.73
C ARG A 212 10.87 3.77 21.77
N PHE A 213 10.86 4.19 20.51
CA PHE A 213 10.08 3.55 19.44
C PHE A 213 10.48 2.08 19.25
N LEU A 214 11.79 1.79 19.13
CA LEU A 214 12.29 0.44 18.93
C LEU A 214 12.03 -0.46 20.15
N THR A 215 12.23 0.05 21.37
CA THR A 215 11.93 -0.70 22.60
C THR A 215 10.44 -1.03 22.69
N ALA A 216 9.56 -0.06 22.44
CA ALA A 216 8.12 -0.32 22.44
C ALA A 216 7.71 -1.33 21.37
N LEU A 217 8.34 -1.28 20.19
CA LEU A 217 8.12 -2.26 19.12
C LEU A 217 8.53 -3.67 19.55
N LYS A 218 9.70 -3.79 20.21
CA LYS A 218 10.19 -5.04 20.77
C LYS A 218 9.24 -5.59 21.83
N ASP A 219 8.78 -4.75 22.75
CA ASP A 219 7.90 -5.17 23.84
C ASP A 219 6.59 -5.76 23.29
N HIS A 220 5.99 -5.10 22.30
CA HIS A 220 4.81 -5.63 21.60
C HIS A 220 5.10 -6.92 20.83
N ALA A 221 6.27 -7.04 20.19
CA ALA A 221 6.62 -8.28 19.50
C ALA A 221 6.83 -9.44 20.48
N VAL A 222 7.43 -9.21 21.65
CA VAL A 222 7.57 -10.23 22.70
C VAL A 222 6.20 -10.65 23.22
N GLU A 223 5.29 -9.71 23.46
CA GLU A 223 3.91 -9.96 23.87
C GLU A 223 3.18 -10.89 22.88
N THR A 224 3.39 -10.70 21.58
CA THR A 224 2.77 -11.52 20.52
C THR A 224 3.61 -12.73 20.07
N LYS A 225 4.67 -13.09 20.79
CA LYS A 225 5.61 -14.20 20.44
C LYS A 225 6.20 -14.05 19.02
N SER A 226 6.52 -12.82 18.65
CA SER A 226 7.06 -12.38 17.38
C SER A 226 8.44 -11.76 17.57
N ALA A 227 9.10 -11.42 16.46
CA ALA A 227 10.45 -10.88 16.45
C ALA A 227 10.51 -9.47 15.84
N VAL A 228 11.44 -8.66 16.33
CA VAL A 228 11.86 -7.41 15.69
C VAL A 228 13.31 -7.56 15.27
N LEU A 229 13.59 -7.31 14.00
CA LEU A 229 14.92 -7.28 13.42
C LEU A 229 15.25 -5.84 13.00
N VAL A 230 16.21 -5.23 13.67
CA VAL A 230 16.68 -3.88 13.34
C VAL A 230 17.95 -4.01 12.52
N VAL A 231 17.91 -3.49 11.29
CA VAL A 231 19.06 -3.47 10.38
C VAL A 231 19.81 -2.16 10.61
N VAL A 232 21.12 -2.27 10.84
CA VAL A 232 21.97 -1.14 11.17
C VAL A 232 23.28 -1.21 10.41
N ASP A 233 23.63 -0.14 9.73
CA ASP A 233 24.98 0.09 9.25
C ASP A 233 25.87 0.63 10.38
N LYS A 234 26.93 -0.10 10.73
CA LYS A 234 27.84 0.24 11.83
C LYS A 234 28.50 1.60 11.66
N GLU A 235 28.66 2.06 10.42
CA GLU A 235 29.35 3.31 10.10
C GLU A 235 28.51 4.55 10.40
N THR A 236 27.23 4.37 10.69
CA THR A 236 26.26 5.48 10.77
C THR A 236 25.85 5.87 12.19
N LEU A 237 26.14 5.03 13.19
CA LEU A 237 25.82 5.29 14.59
C LEU A 237 27.05 5.71 15.39
N LYS A 238 26.86 6.62 16.35
CA LYS A 238 27.89 6.92 17.34
C LYS A 238 28.09 5.71 18.25
N GLU A 239 29.32 5.47 18.72
CA GLU A 239 29.63 4.33 19.60
C GLU A 239 28.71 4.24 20.83
N ARG A 240 28.36 5.40 21.41
CA ARG A 240 27.45 5.47 22.55
C ARG A 240 26.03 4.99 22.20
N GLU A 241 25.52 5.40 21.04
CA GLU A 241 24.18 5.03 20.55
C GLU A 241 24.12 3.53 20.23
N LEU A 242 25.16 3.02 19.56
CA LEU A 242 25.31 1.60 19.27
C LEU A 242 25.36 0.76 20.56
N ASN A 243 26.12 1.19 21.56
CA ASN A 243 26.22 0.50 22.85
C ASN A 243 24.88 0.45 23.59
N VAL A 244 24.04 1.48 23.46
CA VAL A 244 22.69 1.49 24.04
C VAL A 244 21.80 0.48 23.31
N LEU A 245 21.85 0.42 21.98
CA LEU A 245 21.11 -0.58 21.19
C LEU A 245 21.55 -2.01 21.52
N LEU A 246 22.86 -2.26 21.65
CA LEU A 246 23.40 -3.59 21.95
C LEU A 246 23.02 -4.12 23.34
N ARG A 247 22.63 -3.24 24.28
CA ARG A 247 22.08 -3.66 25.57
C ARG A 247 20.63 -4.13 25.46
N GLU A 248 19.91 -3.61 24.47
CA GLU A 248 18.47 -3.80 24.33
C GLU A 248 18.10 -4.86 23.29
N PHE A 249 18.94 -5.02 22.26
CA PHE A 249 18.77 -5.91 21.12
C PHE A 249 19.94 -6.90 21.01
N ILE A 250 19.62 -8.16 20.73
CA ILE A 250 20.60 -9.23 20.61
C ILE A 250 21.33 -9.10 19.26
N PRO A 251 22.67 -8.94 19.24
CA PRO A 251 23.40 -8.83 17.98
C PRO A 251 23.41 -10.16 17.22
N VAL A 252 23.06 -10.11 15.93
CA VAL A 252 23.01 -11.27 15.03
C VAL A 252 23.95 -11.01 13.86
N ARG A 253 24.88 -11.94 13.62
CA ARG A 253 25.78 -11.92 12.45
C ARG A 253 25.23 -12.73 11.27
N ASN A 254 24.46 -13.78 11.56
CA ASN A 254 23.89 -14.66 10.54
C ASN A 254 22.38 -14.77 10.76
N LEU A 255 21.59 -14.27 9.81
CA LEU A 255 20.13 -14.23 9.93
C LEU A 255 19.50 -15.62 10.09
N LYS A 256 20.13 -16.68 9.57
CA LYS A 256 19.63 -18.05 9.72
C LYS A 256 19.56 -18.51 11.18
N SER A 257 20.33 -17.90 12.09
CA SER A 257 20.24 -18.24 13.52
C SER A 257 18.92 -17.82 14.17
N LEU A 258 18.12 -16.98 13.51
CA LEU A 258 16.79 -16.57 13.97
C LEU A 258 15.71 -17.62 13.72
N LEU A 259 15.97 -18.54 12.79
CA LEU A 259 15.11 -19.70 12.57
C LEU A 259 15.46 -20.74 13.64
N LYS A 260 14.51 -21.11 14.50
CA LYS A 260 14.72 -22.24 15.38
C LYS A 260 14.81 -23.51 14.52
N THR A 261 16.00 -24.07 14.37
CA THR A 261 16.19 -25.39 13.79
C THR A 261 15.42 -26.38 14.66
N SER A 262 14.48 -27.10 14.05
CA SER A 262 13.84 -28.27 14.64
C SER A 262 14.92 -29.25 15.12
N ALA A 263 15.02 -29.41 16.43
CA ALA A 263 15.38 -30.70 17.03
C ALA A 263 14.07 -31.46 17.28
#